data_AF-A0A5S3V257-F1
#
_entry.id   AF-A0A5S3V257-F1
#
_cell.length_a   1.000
_cell.length_b   1.000
_cell.length_c   1.000
_cell.angle_alpha   90.00
_cell.angle_beta   90.00
_cell.angle_gamma   90.00
#
_symmetry.space_group_name_H-M   'P 1'
#
loop_
_entity.id
_entity.type
_entity.pdbx_description
1 polymer ?
#
loop_
_entity_poly.entity_id
_entity_poly.type
_entity_poly.pdbx_seq_one_letter_code
_entity_poly.pdbx_strand_id
1 'polypeptide(L)'
;MRFILFLMSFVSLSTLACIPCDKDLALKVSHQAIPKFQKEFSSRLMMGEVSFELDVDYRGKIEKIVITDIQPMEVPKSVVLDMIARSKFTPLLPRDGFSKCGLKGYALTMEFMLPQKVSFEL
;
A
#
# COMPACT_ATOMS: atom_id res chain seq x y z
N MET A 1 -12.69 67.37 9.37
CA MET A 1 -12.71 66.29 8.37
C MET A 1 -11.38 65.57 8.44
N ARG A 2 -11.27 64.49 9.22
CA ARG A 2 -11.39 63.09 8.76
C ARG A 2 -10.33 62.74 7.70
N PHE A 3 -9.16 62.31 8.17
CA PHE A 3 -8.38 61.28 7.49
C PHE A 3 -7.85 60.30 8.54
N ILE A 4 -8.81 59.64 9.21
CA ILE A 4 -8.59 58.33 9.81
C ILE A 4 -8.85 57.33 8.69
N LEU A 5 -7.84 56.51 8.38
CA LEU A 5 -7.90 55.19 7.72
C LEU A 5 -6.43 54.76 7.64
N PHE A 6 -5.81 54.26 8.71
CA PHE A 6 -6.03 52.90 9.21
C PHE A 6 -6.31 51.93 8.05
N LEU A 7 -5.28 51.58 7.30
CA LEU A 7 -5.23 50.27 6.68
C LEU A 7 -3.84 49.68 6.90
N MET A 8 -3.66 49.20 8.12
CA MET A 8 -2.82 48.06 8.44
C MET A 8 -3.30 46.87 7.60
N SER A 9 -2.97 46.81 6.32
CA SER A 9 -3.02 45.57 5.56
C SER A 9 -1.74 44.79 5.85
N PHE A 10 -1.54 44.43 7.12
CA PHE A 10 -0.84 43.22 7.50
C PHE A 10 -1.73 42.04 7.09
N VAL A 11 -1.90 41.85 5.78
CA VAL A 11 -2.30 40.54 5.28
C VAL A 11 -1.07 39.68 5.48
N SER A 12 -1.03 39.03 6.64
CA SER A 12 -0.17 37.90 6.92
C SER A 12 -0.27 36.94 5.71
N LEU A 13 0.67 37.06 4.78
CA LEU A 13 0.88 36.15 3.64
C LEU A 13 1.38 34.78 4.11
N SER A 14 1.41 34.55 5.42
CA SER A 14 1.90 33.34 6.07
C SER A 14 0.79 32.38 6.47
N THR A 15 -0.43 32.50 5.92
CA THR A 15 -1.29 31.32 5.87
C THR A 15 -0.73 30.42 4.77
N LEU A 16 0.26 29.59 5.13
CA LEU A 16 0.63 28.39 4.38
C LEU A 16 -0.66 27.58 4.23
N ALA A 17 -1.42 27.85 3.17
CA ALA A 17 -2.60 27.07 2.85
C ALA A 17 -2.11 25.64 2.62
N CYS A 18 -2.51 24.70 3.48
CA CYS A 18 -2.20 23.29 3.30
C CYS A 18 -2.76 22.86 1.94
N ILE A 19 -1.90 22.54 0.99
CA ILE A 19 -2.31 21.96 -0.28
C ILE A 19 -2.97 20.62 0.06
N PRO A 20 -4.24 20.39 -0.35
CA PRO A 20 -4.97 19.20 0.05
C PRO A 20 -4.35 17.95 -0.57
N CYS A 21 -4.54 16.80 0.10
CA CYS A 21 -4.24 15.50 -0.48
C CYS A 21 -5.23 15.17 -1.58
N ASP A 22 -4.76 14.50 -2.64
CA ASP A 22 -5.66 13.92 -3.62
C ASP A 22 -6.42 12.74 -2.99
N LYS A 23 -7.74 12.80 -3.05
CA LYS A 23 -8.61 11.72 -2.53
C LYS A 23 -8.65 10.52 -3.45
N ASP A 24 -8.30 10.72 -4.72
CA ASP A 24 -8.32 9.69 -5.77
C ASP A 24 -6.93 9.07 -5.98
N LEU A 25 -6.03 9.22 -5.00
CA LEU A 25 -4.69 8.67 -5.05
C LEU A 25 -4.78 7.13 -5.02
N ALA A 26 -4.24 6.48 -6.05
CA ALA A 26 -4.21 5.02 -6.15
C ALA A 26 -2.81 4.46 -5.89
N LEU A 27 -2.75 3.17 -5.56
CA LEU A 27 -1.51 2.45 -5.33
C LEU A 27 -1.23 1.45 -6.45
N LYS A 28 -0.03 1.50 -7.02
CA LYS A 28 0.45 0.48 -7.97
C LYS A 28 1.38 -0.50 -7.28
N VAL A 29 1.07 -1.79 -7.39
CA VAL A 29 2.03 -2.87 -7.12
C VAL A 29 3.05 -2.90 -8.26
N SER A 30 4.23 -2.37 -8.00
CA SER A 30 5.28 -2.26 -9.03
C SER A 30 6.11 -3.54 -9.15
N HIS A 31 6.25 -4.27 -8.05
CA HIS A 31 6.88 -5.59 -8.02
C HIS A 31 6.30 -6.38 -6.86
N GLN A 32 5.80 -7.58 -7.13
CA GLN A 32 5.41 -8.53 -6.09
C GLN A 32 6.58 -9.45 -5.81
N ALA A 33 7.00 -9.51 -4.55
CA ALA A 33 8.04 -10.44 -4.13
C ALA A 33 7.52 -11.88 -4.19
N ILE A 34 8.42 -12.83 -4.39
CA ILE A 34 8.08 -14.26 -4.36
C ILE A 34 8.08 -14.72 -2.89
N PRO A 35 7.02 -15.41 -2.43
CA PRO A 35 6.98 -15.97 -1.07
C PRO A 35 8.03 -17.06 -0.92
N LYS A 36 8.68 -17.10 0.25
CA LYS A 36 9.71 -18.10 0.58
C LYS A 36 9.15 -19.13 1.53
N PHE A 37 8.82 -20.30 1.00
CA PHE A 37 8.31 -21.41 1.79
C PHE A 37 9.46 -22.33 2.25
N GLN A 38 9.38 -22.82 3.48
CA GLN A 38 10.35 -23.78 4.03
C GLN A 38 9.96 -25.25 3.75
N LYS A 39 8.71 -25.50 3.35
CA LYS A 39 8.15 -26.82 3.08
C LYS A 39 7.31 -26.77 1.82
N GLU A 40 7.28 -27.87 1.10
CA GLU A 40 6.38 -28.08 -0.04
C GLU A 40 4.95 -28.29 0.48
N PHE A 41 3.96 -27.82 -0.28
CA PHE A 41 2.55 -28.01 0.06
C PHE A 41 2.03 -29.26 -0.64
N SER A 42 1.27 -30.09 0.09
CA SER A 42 0.50 -31.19 -0.50
C SER A 42 -0.82 -30.72 -1.11
N SER A 43 -1.06 -29.41 -1.14
CA SER A 43 -2.27 -28.83 -1.73
C SER A 43 -2.30 -29.15 -3.21
N ARG A 44 -3.47 -29.58 -3.71
CA ARG A 44 -3.73 -29.67 -5.16
C ARG A 44 -3.77 -28.29 -5.82
N LEU A 45 -3.86 -27.22 -5.02
CA LEU A 45 -3.89 -25.85 -5.51
C LEU A 45 -2.48 -25.38 -5.81
N MET A 46 -2.31 -24.86 -7.03
CA MET A 46 -1.04 -24.30 -7.51
C MET A 46 -0.88 -22.83 -7.10
N MET A 47 -1.98 -22.19 -6.69
CA MET A 47 -2.08 -20.78 -6.38
C MET A 47 -2.66 -20.59 -4.98
N GLY A 48 -2.12 -19.62 -4.26
CA GLY A 48 -2.71 -19.04 -3.06
C GLY A 48 -3.11 -17.59 -3.34
N GLU A 49 -3.98 -17.07 -2.49
CA GLU A 49 -4.45 -15.69 -2.52
C GLU A 49 -4.32 -15.08 -1.13
N VAL A 50 -3.99 -13.80 -1.07
CA VAL A 50 -4.05 -13.01 0.16
C VAL A 50 -4.81 -11.72 -0.09
N SER A 51 -5.75 -11.42 0.80
CA SER A 51 -6.37 -10.10 0.91
C SER A 51 -5.85 -9.36 2.14
N PHE A 52 -5.51 -8.09 1.99
CA PHE A 52 -4.90 -7.28 3.04
C PHE A 52 -5.15 -5.78 2.84
N GLU A 53 -5.07 -5.03 3.94
CA GLU A 53 -5.01 -3.57 3.94
C GLU A 53 -3.56 -3.11 4.17
N LEU A 54 -3.20 -2.02 3.49
CA LEU A 54 -1.86 -1.45 3.51
C LEU A 54 -1.91 0.05 3.79
N ASP A 55 -1.07 0.50 4.72
CA ASP A 55 -0.73 1.91 4.87
C ASP A 55 0.65 2.15 4.25
N VAL A 56 0.75 3.14 3.37
CA VAL A 56 2.02 3.58 2.76
C VAL A 56 2.18 5.08 2.88
N ASP A 57 3.41 5.55 3.09
CA ASP A 57 3.72 6.97 3.01
C ASP A 57 3.73 7.47 1.54
N TYR A 58 3.90 8.77 1.34
CA TYR A 58 3.94 9.39 0.00
C TYR A 58 5.13 8.92 -0.86
N ARG A 59 6.11 8.24 -0.28
CA ARG A 59 7.28 7.66 -0.97
C ARG A 59 7.07 6.19 -1.33
N GLY A 60 5.96 5.59 -0.90
CA GLY A 60 5.67 4.17 -1.07
C GLY A 60 6.32 3.28 -0.01
N LYS A 61 6.81 3.84 1.10
CA LYS A 61 7.28 3.04 2.23
C LYS A 61 6.08 2.52 3.00
N ILE A 62 6.06 1.21 3.25
CA ILE A 62 5.02 0.54 4.04
C ILE A 62 5.13 0.96 5.51
N GLU A 63 4.03 1.43 6.08
CA GLU A 63 3.90 1.78 7.50
C GLU A 63 3.16 0.70 8.30
N LYS A 64 2.14 0.08 7.69
CA LYS A 64 1.31 -0.93 8.33
C LYS A 64 0.77 -1.93 7.31
N ILE A 65 0.70 -3.20 7.70
CA ILE A 65 0.05 -4.29 6.94
C ILE A 65 -0.98 -4.96 7.86
N VAL A 66 -2.21 -5.12 7.38
CA VAL A 66 -3.25 -5.91 8.04
C VAL A 66 -3.76 -6.95 7.06
N ILE A 67 -3.37 -8.20 7.25
CA ILE A 67 -3.93 -9.30 6.47
C ILE A 67 -5.35 -9.60 6.96
N THR A 68 -6.31 -9.57 6.04
CA THR A 68 -7.73 -9.83 6.29
C THR A 68 -8.10 -11.27 5.95
N ASP A 69 -7.51 -11.85 4.90
CA ASP A 69 -7.75 -13.25 4.51
C ASP A 69 -6.53 -13.88 3.81
N ILE A 70 -6.35 -15.20 3.95
CA ILE A 70 -5.34 -15.98 3.23
C ILE A 70 -5.97 -17.31 2.81
N GLN A 71 -5.82 -17.65 1.53
CA GLN A 71 -6.23 -18.93 0.98
C GLN A 71 -5.07 -19.61 0.24
N PRO A 72 -4.93 -20.95 0.35
CA PRO A 72 -5.64 -21.82 1.29
C PRO A 72 -5.20 -21.55 2.75
N MET A 73 -6.05 -21.94 3.71
CA MET A 73 -5.85 -21.65 5.15
C MET A 73 -4.54 -22.23 5.73
N GLU A 74 -3.93 -23.23 5.08
CA GLU A 74 -2.66 -23.81 5.53
C GLU A 74 -1.45 -22.91 5.27
N VAL A 75 -1.57 -21.87 4.45
CA VAL A 75 -0.46 -20.97 4.14
C VAL A 75 -0.04 -20.17 5.38
N PRO A 76 1.23 -20.24 5.82
CA PRO A 76 1.69 -19.50 6.97
C PRO A 76 1.59 -17.98 6.76
N LYS A 77 0.85 -17.32 7.64
CA LYS A 77 0.71 -15.86 7.66
C LYS A 77 2.04 -15.12 7.63
N SER A 78 3.08 -15.65 8.29
CA SER A 78 4.42 -15.07 8.33
C SER A 78 5.10 -15.01 6.96
N VAL A 79 4.94 -16.04 6.13
CA VAL A 79 5.50 -16.10 4.77
C VAL A 79 4.84 -15.05 3.89
N VAL A 80 3.52 -14.92 4.00
CA VAL A 80 2.74 -13.94 3.25
C VAL A 80 3.05 -12.51 3.70
N LEU A 81 3.18 -12.26 5.01
CA LEU A 81 3.61 -10.96 5.53
C LEU A 81 4.98 -10.55 5.00
N ASP A 82 5.95 -11.46 4.99
CA ASP A 82 7.30 -11.24 4.47
C ASP A 82 7.29 -10.98 2.94
N MET A 83 6.43 -11.70 2.19
CA MET A 83 6.19 -11.44 0.78
C MET A 83 5.64 -10.02 0.54
N ILE A 84 4.60 -9.60 1.27
CA ILE A 84 4.01 -8.26 1.17
C ILE A 84 5.06 -7.21 1.55
N ALA A 85 5.76 -7.39 2.67
CA ALA A 85 6.76 -6.43 3.15
C ALA A 85 7.94 -6.21 2.19
N ARG A 86 8.32 -7.23 1.41
CA ARG A 86 9.36 -7.12 0.37
C ARG A 86 8.84 -6.69 -1.00
N SER A 87 7.52 -6.63 -1.18
CA SER A 87 6.92 -6.14 -2.42
C SER A 87 7.09 -4.62 -2.53
N LYS A 88 7.16 -4.11 -3.75
CA LYS A 88 7.32 -2.68 -4.03
C LYS A 88 5.99 -2.07 -4.40
N PHE A 89 5.53 -1.13 -3.57
CA PHE A 89 4.34 -0.35 -3.79
C PHE A 89 4.71 1.08 -4.16
N THR A 90 4.07 1.63 -5.20
CA THR A 90 4.33 2.98 -5.67
C THR A 90 3.01 3.74 -5.73
N PRO A 91 2.81 4.78 -4.89
CA PRO A 91 1.67 5.68 -5.02
C PRO A 91 1.70 6.33 -6.42
N LEU A 92 0.55 6.40 -7.08
CA LEU A 92 0.45 7.17 -8.32
C LEU A 92 0.69 8.66 -8.03
N LEU A 93 1.02 9.42 -9.07
CA LEU A 93 1.16 10.87 -8.90
C LEU A 93 -0.23 11.49 -8.63
N PRO A 94 -0.33 12.41 -7.67
CA PRO A 94 -1.57 13.17 -7.48
C PRO A 94 -1.83 14.04 -8.72
N ARG A 95 -3.10 14.43 -8.91
CA ARG A 95 -3.45 15.42 -9.94
C ARG A 95 -2.82 16.79 -9.65
N ASP A 96 -2.73 17.62 -10.69
CA ASP A 96 -2.24 18.98 -10.57
C ASP A 96 -3.02 19.77 -9.50
N GLY A 97 -2.29 20.53 -8.68
CA GLY A 97 -2.86 21.29 -7.57
C GLY A 97 -3.08 20.51 -6.27
N PHE A 98 -2.74 19.22 -6.22
CA PHE A 98 -2.78 18.40 -5.01
C PHE A 98 -1.39 18.04 -4.49
N SER A 99 -1.30 17.82 -3.18
CA SER A 99 -0.08 17.39 -2.51
C SER A 99 0.12 15.89 -2.60
N LYS A 100 1.39 15.45 -2.51
CA LYS A 100 1.72 14.03 -2.37
C LYS A 100 1.43 13.59 -0.94
N CYS A 101 0.57 12.60 -0.78
CA CYS A 101 0.17 12.08 0.53
C CYS A 101 0.36 10.57 0.58
N GLY A 102 0.42 10.03 1.81
CA GLY A 102 0.34 8.60 2.04
C GLY A 102 -1.09 8.08 1.86
N LEU A 103 -1.20 6.77 1.70
CA LEU A 103 -2.47 6.04 1.65
C LEU A 103 -2.63 5.25 2.94
N LYS A 104 -3.85 5.18 3.45
CA LYS A 104 -4.20 4.45 4.67
C LYS A 104 -5.37 3.52 4.41
N GLY A 105 -5.31 2.30 4.92
CA GLY A 105 -6.34 1.28 4.78
C GLY A 105 -6.56 0.87 3.33
N TYR A 106 -5.54 0.94 2.48
CA TYR A 106 -5.71 0.62 1.06
C TYR A 106 -5.82 -0.90 0.89
N ALA A 107 -7.00 -1.38 0.53
CA ALA A 107 -7.29 -2.80 0.38
C ALA A 107 -6.75 -3.35 -0.94
N LEU A 108 -6.10 -4.51 -0.88
CA LEU A 108 -5.52 -5.22 -2.02
C LEU A 108 -5.73 -6.73 -1.88
N THR A 109 -5.82 -7.39 -3.03
CA THR A 109 -5.74 -8.85 -3.14
C THR A 109 -4.57 -9.20 -4.06
N MET A 110 -3.76 -10.18 -3.65
CA MET A 110 -2.62 -10.68 -4.42
C MET A 110 -2.68 -12.20 -4.52
N GLU A 111 -2.44 -12.72 -5.72
CA GLU A 111 -2.23 -14.15 -5.95
C GLU A 111 -0.74 -14.50 -5.93
N PHE A 112 -0.38 -15.69 -5.47
CA PHE A 112 1.00 -16.18 -5.46
C PHE A 112 1.06 -17.69 -5.69
N MET A 113 2.19 -18.17 -6.22
CA MET A 113 2.39 -19.59 -6.48
C MET A 113 2.71 -20.36 -5.20
N LEU A 114 2.13 -21.54 -5.05
CA LEU A 114 2.46 -22.49 -3.99
C LEU A 114 3.50 -23.52 -4.49
N PRO A 115 4.50 -23.88 -3.68
CA PRO A 115 5.50 -24.86 -4.07
C PRO A 115 4.87 -26.25 -4.09
N GLN A 116 4.91 -26.91 -5.24
CA GLN A 116 4.36 -28.24 -5.40
C GLN A 116 5.37 -29.30 -5.00
N LYS A 117 4.87 -30.35 -4.33
CA LYS A 117 5.58 -31.61 -4.22
C LYS A 117 5.46 -32.34 -5.55
N VAL A 118 6.53 -32.38 -6.34
CA VAL A 118 6.56 -33.18 -7.58
C VAL A 118 6.66 -34.65 -7.18
N SER A 119 5.53 -35.37 -7.12
CA SER A 119 5.56 -36.83 -7.03
C SER A 119 5.82 -37.39 -8.41
N PHE A 120 7.03 -37.88 -8.66
CA PHE A 120 7.25 -38.78 -9.79
C PHE A 120 6.64 -40.13 -9.43
N GLU A 121 5.53 -40.48 -10.06
CA GLU A 121 5.08 -41.88 -10.13
C GLU A 121 6.09 -42.60 -11.04
N LEU A 122 6.96 -43.42 -10.43
CA LEU A 122 7.87 -44.36 -11.10
C LEU A 122 7.18 -45.71 -11.29
#